data_AF-A0AA41X1A0-F1
#
_entry.id   AF-A0AA41X1A0-F1
#
_cell.length_a   1.000
_cell.length_b   1.000
_cell.length_c   1.000
_cell.angle_alpha   90.00
_cell.angle_beta   90.00
_cell.angle_gamma   90.00
#
_symmetry.space_group_name_H-M   'P 1'
#
loop_
_entity.id
_entity.type
_entity.pdbx_description
1 polymer ?
#
loop_
_entity_poly.entity_id
_entity_poly.type
_entity_poly.pdbx_seq_one_letter_code
_entity_poly.pdbx_strand_id
1 'polypeptide(L)'
;SKAYSHWKNTSIPERAAFLTKAALLFEDRKEELAQVMTKEMGKPLTESIGEVGVVIATAQYMAGEGRRLFGEIVPAGFPDRDIKM
;
A
#
# COMPACT_ATOMS: atom_id res chain seq x y z
N SER A 1 -20.28 -5.73 2.50
CA SER A 1 -19.45 -6.91 2.12
C SER A 1 -18.70 -7.43 3.34
N LYS A 2 -18.71 -8.75 3.59
CA LYS A 2 -18.01 -9.40 4.72
C LYS A 2 -16.49 -9.12 4.71
N ALA A 3 -15.88 -9.03 3.53
CA ALA A 3 -14.45 -8.77 3.37
C ALA A 3 -14.04 -7.37 3.85
N TYR A 4 -14.83 -6.34 3.50
CA TYR A 4 -14.56 -4.96 3.95
C TYR A 4 -14.61 -4.85 5.48
N SER A 5 -15.61 -5.46 6.12
CA SER A 5 -15.74 -5.44 7.58
C SER A 5 -14.56 -6.10 8.29
N HIS A 6 -13.97 -7.13 7.69
CA HIS A 6 -12.75 -7.73 8.22
C HIS A 6 -11.54 -6.80 8.02
N TRP A 7 -11.32 -6.33 6.79
CA TRP A 7 -10.14 -5.52 6.43
C TRP A 7 -10.05 -4.18 7.18
N LYS A 8 -11.18 -3.50 7.38
CA LYS A 8 -11.19 -2.22 8.10
C LYS A 8 -10.70 -2.37 9.55
N ASN A 9 -10.94 -3.54 10.16
CA ASN A 9 -10.57 -3.86 11.53
C ASN A 9 -9.18 -4.52 11.64
N THR A 10 -8.56 -4.90 10.52
CA THR A 10 -7.18 -5.41 10.50
C THR A 10 -6.22 -4.31 10.96
N SER A 11 -5.25 -4.66 11.81
CA SER A 11 -4.33 -3.68 12.37
C SER A 11 -3.36 -3.14 11.30
N ILE A 12 -2.82 -1.93 11.52
CA ILE A 12 -1.84 -1.33 10.61
C ILE A 12 -0.61 -2.23 10.38
N PRO A 13 0.02 -2.84 11.41
CA PRO A 13 1.17 -3.72 11.21
C PRO A 13 0.85 -4.94 10.33
N GLU A 14 -0.33 -5.53 10.50
CA GLU A 14 -0.76 -6.67 9.68
C GLU A 14 -0.98 -6.25 8.22
N ARG A 15 -1.62 -5.09 7.99
CA ARG A 15 -1.79 -4.53 6.64
C ARG A 15 -0.45 -4.26 5.98
N ALA A 16 0.50 -3.70 6.72
CA ALA A 16 1.86 -3.46 6.24
C ALA A 16 2.56 -4.78 5.87
N ALA A 17 2.43 -5.83 6.70
CA ALA A 17 3.02 -7.13 6.41
C ALA A 17 2.50 -7.75 5.10
N PHE A 18 1.20 -7.58 4.79
CA PHE A 18 0.66 -8.01 3.50
C PHE A 18 1.28 -7.25 2.32
N LEU A 19 1.42 -5.92 2.43
CA LEU A 19 2.02 -5.09 1.39
C LEU A 19 3.52 -5.41 1.20
N THR A 20 4.26 -5.60 2.29
CA THR A 20 5.67 -6.02 2.23
C THR A 20 5.82 -7.38 1.56
N LYS A 21 4.95 -8.35 1.91
CA LYS A 21 4.96 -9.67 1.25
C LYS A 21 4.64 -9.56 -0.24
N ALA A 22 3.67 -8.72 -0.62
CA ALA A 22 3.36 -8.48 -2.02
C ALA A 22 4.57 -7.88 -2.77
N ALA A 23 5.25 -6.89 -2.18
CA ALA A 23 6.45 -6.29 -2.77
C ALA A 23 7.56 -7.33 -3.02
N LEU A 24 7.82 -8.22 -2.06
CA LEU A 24 8.79 -9.31 -2.21
C LEU A 24 8.42 -10.26 -3.35
N LEU A 25 7.15 -10.68 -3.42
CA LEU A 25 6.67 -11.57 -4.48
C LEU A 25 6.69 -10.93 -5.88
N PHE A 26 6.62 -9.60 -5.96
CA PHE A 26 6.77 -8.86 -7.21
C PHE A 26 8.24 -8.71 -7.60
N GLU A 27 9.14 -8.48 -6.63
CA GLU A 27 10.59 -8.43 -6.89
C GLU A 27 11.09 -9.80 -7.37
N ASP A 28 10.70 -10.88 -6.69
CA ASP A 28 11.07 -12.26 -7.05
C ASP A 28 10.63 -12.64 -8.48
N ARG A 29 9.57 -12.02 -9.00
CA ARG A 29 8.98 -12.30 -10.32
C ARG A 29 9.06 -11.13 -11.28
N LYS A 30 9.96 -10.17 -11.01
CA LYS A 30 9.99 -8.89 -11.72
C LYS A 30 10.12 -9.03 -13.23
N GLU A 31 11.05 -9.87 -13.68
CA GLU A 31 11.27 -10.11 -15.10
C GLU A 31 10.10 -10.85 -15.76
N GLU A 32 9.52 -11.85 -15.09
CA GLU A 32 8.36 -12.60 -15.58
C GLU A 32 7.15 -11.67 -15.77
N LEU A 33 6.83 -10.86 -14.76
CA LEU A 33 5.74 -9.89 -14.81
C LEU A 33 5.95 -8.84 -15.90
N ALA A 34 7.19 -8.36 -16.05
CA ALA A 34 7.52 -7.41 -17.11
C ALA A 34 7.37 -8.02 -18.51
N GLN A 35 7.76 -9.28 -18.70
CA GLN A 35 7.55 -9.99 -19.97
C GLN A 35 6.06 -10.17 -20.31
N VAL A 36 5.23 -10.52 -19.31
CA VAL A 36 3.77 -10.62 -19.50
C VAL A 36 3.22 -9.27 -19.93
N MET A 37 3.56 -8.20 -19.21
CA MET A 37 3.11 -6.85 -19.50
C MET A 37 3.53 -6.37 -20.90
N THR A 38 4.78 -6.65 -21.30
CA THR A 38 5.27 -6.37 -22.65
C THR A 38 4.46 -7.10 -23.71
N LYS A 39 4.17 -8.40 -23.50
CA LYS A 39 3.37 -9.21 -24.44
C LYS A 39 1.93 -8.73 -24.58
N GLU A 40 1.32 -8.29 -23.47
CA GLU A 40 -0.08 -7.84 -23.45
C GLU A 40 -0.26 -6.40 -23.96
N MET A 41 0.68 -5.51 -23.64
CA MET A 41 0.53 -4.06 -23.90
C MET A 41 1.38 -3.54 -25.06
N GLY A 42 2.38 -4.31 -25.52
CA GLY A 42 3.27 -3.93 -26.63
C GLY A 42 4.35 -2.91 -26.27
N LYS A 43 4.49 -2.53 -24.99
CA LYS A 43 5.53 -1.59 -24.53
C LYS A 43 6.92 -2.26 -24.47
N PRO A 44 8.03 -1.51 -24.57
CA PRO A 44 9.37 -2.08 -24.43
C PRO A 44 9.58 -2.78 -23.08
N LEU A 45 10.34 -3.88 -23.07
CA LEU A 45 10.61 -4.65 -21.84
C LEU A 45 11.25 -3.80 -20.74
N THR A 46 12.13 -2.86 -21.10
CA THR A 46 12.76 -1.94 -20.15
C THR A 46 11.75 -1.04 -19.44
N GLU A 47 10.71 -0.59 -20.15
CA GLU A 47 9.62 0.19 -19.57
C GLU A 47 8.76 -0.68 -18.64
N SER A 48 8.42 -1.90 -19.07
CA SER A 48 7.69 -2.86 -18.21
C SER A 48 8.44 -3.20 -16.92
N ILE A 49 9.77 -3.39 -16.97
CA ILE A 49 10.60 -3.62 -15.79
C ILE A 49 10.54 -2.40 -14.84
N GLY A 50 10.58 -1.19 -15.41
CA GLY A 50 10.42 0.05 -14.68
C GLY A 50 9.06 0.12 -13.96
N GLU A 51 7.97 -0.18 -14.66
CA GLU A 51 6.62 -0.17 -14.09
C GLU A 51 6.45 -1.19 -12.95
N VAL A 52 6.97 -2.41 -13.11
CA VAL A 52 6.97 -3.40 -12.03
C VAL A 52 7.77 -2.87 -10.82
N GLY A 53 8.89 -2.19 -11.07
CA GLY A 53 9.66 -1.50 -10.03
C GLY A 53 8.85 -0.43 -9.29
N VAL A 54 8.05 0.37 -10.01
CA VAL A 54 7.16 1.37 -9.39
C VAL A 54 6.11 0.71 -8.49
N VAL A 55 5.55 -0.43 -8.91
CA VAL A 55 4.60 -1.19 -8.08
C VAL A 55 5.25 -1.65 -6.77
N ILE A 56 6.47 -2.19 -6.84
CA ILE A 56 7.24 -2.65 -5.67
C ILE A 56 7.52 -1.48 -4.72
N ALA A 57 8.02 -0.37 -5.25
CA ALA A 57 8.29 0.84 -4.47
C ALA A 57 7.03 1.39 -3.82
N THR A 58 5.91 1.40 -4.53
CA THR A 58 4.62 1.88 -4.02
C THR A 58 4.12 1.00 -2.89
N ALA A 59 4.21 -0.33 -3.03
CA ALA A 59 3.81 -1.26 -1.97
C ALA A 59 4.65 -1.07 -0.70
N GLN A 60 5.97 -0.88 -0.84
CA GLN A 60 6.87 -0.59 0.28
C GLN A 60 6.55 0.76 0.94
N TYR A 61 6.33 1.81 0.14
CA TYR A 61 5.94 3.12 0.63
C TYR A 61 4.64 3.04 1.45
N MET A 62 3.60 2.42 0.89
CA MET A 62 2.30 2.29 1.55
C MET A 62 2.34 1.42 2.81
N ALA A 63 3.22 0.42 2.86
CA ALA A 63 3.46 -0.37 4.07
C ALA A 63 3.97 0.51 5.24
N GLY A 64 4.78 1.53 4.93
CA GLY A 64 5.22 2.53 5.92
C GLY A 64 4.15 3.58 6.23
N GLU A 65 3.45 4.05 5.19
CA GLU A 65 2.49 5.16 5.29
C GLU A 65 1.31 4.86 6.22
N GLY A 66 0.91 3.59 6.35
CA GLY A 66 -0.12 3.18 7.30
C GLY A 66 0.17 3.61 8.75
N ARG A 67 1.45 3.72 9.15
CA ARG A 67 1.83 4.19 10.49
C ARG A 67 1.76 5.72 10.65
N ARG A 68 1.56 6.46 9.57
CA ARG A 68 1.49 7.93 9.52
C ARG A 68 0.07 8.44 9.33
N LEU A 69 -0.94 7.56 9.42
CA LEU A 69 -2.34 7.92 9.46
C LEU A 69 -2.70 8.52 10.82
N PHE A 70 -2.20 9.72 11.08
CA PHE A 70 -2.53 10.49 12.26
C PHE A 70 -3.91 11.14 12.08
N GLY A 71 -4.69 11.14 13.17
CA GLY A 71 -5.85 12.02 13.30
C GLY A 71 -5.46 13.32 13.99
N GLU A 72 -6.33 14.30 13.93
CA GLU A 72 -6.17 15.57 14.63
C GLU A 72 -7.02 15.57 15.91
N ILE A 73 -6.48 16.15 16.99
CA ILE A 73 -7.25 16.46 18.20
C ILE A 73 -7.48 17.97 18.19
N VAL A 74 -8.72 18.38 18.03
CA VAL A 74 -9.11 19.80 18.04
C VAL A 74 -9.66 20.13 19.44
N PRO A 75 -9.12 21.15 20.14
CA PRO A 75 -9.65 21.56 21.44
C PRO A 75 -11.13 21.95 21.30
N ALA A 76 -12.00 21.45 22.17
CA ALA A 76 -13.33 22.05 22.23
C ALA A 76 -13.19 23.46 22.80
N GLY A 77 -13.98 24.42 22.31
CA GLY A 77 -14.00 25.80 22.81
C GLY A 77 -14.51 25.97 24.25
N PHE A 78 -14.48 24.91 25.07
CA PHE A 78 -14.88 24.88 26.47
C PHE A 78 -13.79 24.20 27.30
N PRO A 79 -13.50 24.66 28.54
CA PRO A 79 -12.58 23.97 29.44
C PRO A 79 -13.02 22.50 29.65
N ASP A 80 -12.06 21.58 29.64
CA ASP A 80 -12.20 20.16 29.97
C ASP A 80 -13.06 19.26 29.05
N ARG A 81 -13.12 19.54 27.73
CA ARG A 81 -13.56 18.52 26.76
C ARG A 81 -12.71 18.51 25.49
N ASP A 82 -12.12 17.36 25.18
CA ASP A 82 -11.57 17.09 23.85
C ASP A 82 -12.65 16.41 22.98
N ILE A 83 -12.85 16.90 21.76
CA ILE A 83 -13.69 16.23 20.76
C ILE A 83 -12.76 15.54 19.77
N LYS A 84 -12.87 14.21 19.66
CA LYS A 84 -12.19 13.42 18.62
C LYS A 84 -13.02 13.50 17.35
N MET A 85 -12.49 14.10 16.28
CA MET A 85 -13.05 14.00 14.94
C MET A 85 -12.57 12.73 14.24
#